data_AF-A0A6A5K1W7-F1
#
_entry.id   AF-A0A6A5K1W7-F1
#
_cell.length_a   1.000
_cell.length_b   1.000
_cell.length_c   1.000
_cell.angle_alpha   90.00
_cell.angle_beta   90.00
_cell.angle_gamma   90.00
#
_symmetry.space_group_name_H-M   'P 1'
#
loop_
_entity.id
_entity.type
_entity.pdbx_description
1 polymer ?
#
loop_
_entity_poly.entity_id
_entity_poly.type
_entity_poly.pdbx_seq_one_letter_code
_entity_poly.pdbx_strand_id
1 'polypeptide(L)'
;MDGSLGSQIDMSRVLARPDCKNDDNDKSSRPHKRKRSEGDATNPGGDVEEMRRITKLDQPGKVGVEEKQSWVAKVRRLGQNIDELHIARLTMAKQIEELKKEHLNKDNTIVERDLTILSFKDKISRRDKDIFHQQGRIIQRDLKVNEYKQEILDLKERNHLLMLDNRTLNELAARVVPVPQPRKPTYVPYPNPAIRNRSDYRHRDAPRRDDRFKTGRAAPPPRDPRKCTAPGQYGSNAYWDLGLCKMHFMDRAQCPRGDVCEWSHTPLDGNERGYVYMLGERGRQFLTLSDRILYKKNLAQ
;
A
#
# COMPACT_ATOMS: atom_id res chain seq x y z
N MET A 1 -21.09 30.32 19.64
CA MET A 1 -20.70 29.43 20.75
C MET A 1 -19.67 28.45 20.22
N ASP A 2 -18.43 28.90 20.36
CA ASP A 2 -17.23 28.18 20.78
C ASP A 2 -16.97 26.77 20.27
N GLY A 3 -15.84 26.62 19.58
CA GLY A 3 -15.24 25.32 19.32
C GLY A 3 -14.21 25.25 18.20
N SER A 4 -13.26 26.19 18.11
CA SER A 4 -12.12 26.08 17.20
C SER A 4 -10.82 26.38 17.95
N LEU A 5 -10.24 25.34 18.56
CA LEU A 5 -8.85 25.35 19.00
C LEU A 5 -8.04 24.54 17.98
N GLY A 6 -7.51 25.27 17.00
CA GLY A 6 -6.52 24.78 16.07
C GLY A 6 -5.21 24.51 16.79
N SER A 7 -4.80 23.25 16.82
CA SER A 7 -3.45 22.86 17.20
C SER A 7 -2.51 23.15 16.03
N GLN A 8 -1.90 24.34 16.04
CA GLN A 8 -0.70 24.63 15.26
C GLN A 8 0.45 23.85 15.87
N ILE A 9 0.79 22.71 15.26
CA ILE A 9 2.05 22.03 15.51
C ILE A 9 3.12 22.82 14.78
N ASP A 10 3.85 23.63 15.54
CA ASP A 10 5.04 24.35 15.09
C ASP A 10 6.14 23.32 14.71
N MET A 11 6.34 23.14 13.40
CA MET A 11 7.35 22.27 12.80
C MET A 11 8.74 22.94 12.72
N SER A 12 8.94 24.10 13.35
CA SER A 12 10.18 24.89 13.22
C SER A 12 11.36 24.38 14.07
N ARG A 13 11.29 23.17 14.64
CA ARG A 13 12.28 22.68 15.61
C ARG A 13 12.82 21.27 15.32
N VAL A 14 13.19 20.98 14.07
CA VAL A 14 13.99 19.78 13.74
C VAL A 14 15.12 20.11 12.75
N LEU A 15 15.89 21.16 13.03
CA LEU A 15 17.17 21.40 12.35
C LEU A 15 18.19 21.99 13.34
N ALA A 16 18.62 21.18 14.30
CA ALA A 16 19.88 21.40 15.00
C ALA A 16 20.60 20.06 15.05
N ARG A 17 21.31 19.76 13.96
CA ARG A 17 22.36 18.74 13.96
C ARG A 17 23.45 19.22 14.91
N PRO A 18 23.94 18.41 15.86
CA PRO A 18 25.25 18.63 16.40
C PRO A 18 26.24 18.30 15.28
N ASP A 19 27.05 19.29 14.89
CA ASP A 19 28.25 19.07 14.10
C ASP A 19 29.16 18.10 14.86
N CYS A 20 29.10 16.83 14.47
CA CYS A 20 30.12 15.85 14.79
C CYS A 20 31.37 16.25 14.00
N LYS A 21 32.18 17.12 14.60
CA LYS A 21 33.57 17.31 14.21
C LYS A 21 34.26 15.96 14.33
N ASN A 22 34.49 15.33 13.18
CA ASN A 22 35.52 14.34 13.00
C ASN A 22 36.85 15.07 13.12
N ASP A 23 37.39 15.15 14.34
CA ASP A 23 38.82 15.35 14.50
C ASP A 23 39.47 13.99 14.38
N ASP A 24 39.80 13.66 13.13
CA ASP A 24 40.87 12.75 12.77
C ASP A 24 42.12 13.17 13.52
N ASN A 25 42.46 12.46 14.59
CA ASN A 25 43.81 12.44 15.12
C ASN A 25 44.25 11.00 15.29
N ASP A 26 44.42 10.40 14.12
CA ASP A 26 45.31 9.29 13.86
C ASP A 26 46.73 9.68 14.33
N LYS A 27 47.07 9.26 15.55
CA LYS A 27 48.45 9.13 15.99
C LYS A 27 48.68 7.69 16.39
N SER A 28 48.84 6.85 15.36
CA SER A 28 50.12 6.22 15.09
C SER A 28 51.02 6.05 16.32
N SER A 29 51.05 4.80 16.80
CA SER A 29 52.30 4.10 17.11
C SER A 29 53.30 4.87 17.98
N ARG A 30 53.19 4.69 19.31
CA ARG A 30 54.37 4.81 20.18
C ARG A 30 54.67 3.47 20.85
N PRO A 31 55.78 2.81 20.49
CA PRO A 31 56.20 1.58 21.12
C PRO A 31 56.72 1.89 22.53
N HIS A 32 56.51 0.93 23.44
CA HIS A 32 57.19 0.88 24.73
C HIS A 32 58.71 1.01 24.52
N LYS A 33 59.27 2.18 24.84
CA LYS A 33 60.70 2.33 25.15
C LYS A 33 60.99 1.56 26.44
N ARG A 34 61.24 0.26 26.33
CA ARG A 34 62.09 -0.45 27.29
C ARG A 34 63.52 0.02 27.03
N LYS A 35 64.03 0.87 27.92
CA LYS A 35 65.46 1.14 28.04
C LYS A 35 66.16 -0.19 28.36
N ARG A 36 66.71 -0.82 27.33
CA ARG A 36 67.93 -1.62 27.42
C ARG A 36 69.06 -0.65 27.11
N SER A 37 69.87 -0.34 28.11
CA SER A 37 71.29 -0.02 27.96
C SER A 37 71.99 -1.18 28.67
N GLU A 38 72.78 -2.01 27.98
CA GLU A 38 74.19 -1.71 27.69
C GLU A 38 74.86 -1.27 29.01
N GLY A 39 75.58 -2.12 29.74
CA GLY A 39 76.41 -3.20 29.24
C GLY A 39 77.66 -2.65 28.57
N ASP A 40 78.41 -1.80 29.28
CA ASP A 40 79.83 -1.52 29.08
C ASP A 40 80.39 -1.20 30.49
N ALA A 41 81.22 -2.07 31.06
CA ALA A 41 82.66 -2.21 30.83
C ALA A 41 83.46 -1.32 31.80
N THR A 42 84.41 -2.00 32.46
CA THR A 42 85.60 -1.47 33.14
C THR A 42 85.41 -0.62 34.40
N ASN A 43 85.60 -1.27 35.56
CA ASN A 43 86.53 -0.76 36.56
C ASN A 43 87.16 -1.90 37.39
N PRO A 44 88.29 -2.49 36.96
CA PRO A 44 89.11 -3.34 37.80
C PRO A 44 90.13 -2.45 38.52
N GLY A 45 89.72 -1.82 39.62
CA GLY A 45 90.55 -0.84 40.31
C GLY A 45 90.14 -0.71 41.77
N GLY A 46 90.43 -1.73 42.57
CA GLY A 46 90.15 -1.73 44.01
C GLY A 46 90.83 -2.83 44.81
N ASP A 47 91.24 -3.93 44.17
CA ASP A 47 91.72 -5.13 44.87
C ASP A 47 93.24 -5.23 45.05
N VAL A 48 93.90 -4.12 45.40
CA VAL A 48 95.30 -4.15 45.89
C VAL A 48 95.43 -3.67 47.33
N GLU A 49 94.48 -2.88 47.84
CA GLU A 49 94.51 -2.40 49.23
C GLU A 49 93.76 -3.33 50.20
N GLU A 50 92.77 -4.10 49.72
CA GLU A 50 92.04 -5.07 50.55
C GLU A 50 92.82 -6.39 50.75
N MET A 51 93.72 -6.73 49.81
CA MET A 51 94.61 -7.88 49.95
C MET A 51 95.77 -7.63 50.95
N ARG A 52 96.06 -6.35 51.30
CA ARG A 52 97.03 -6.00 52.36
C ARG A 52 96.49 -6.08 53.79
N ARG A 53 95.18 -6.26 53.99
CA ARG A 53 94.63 -6.57 55.32
C ARG A 53 94.70 -8.05 55.66
N ILE A 54 94.87 -8.94 54.68
CA ILE A 54 94.87 -10.39 54.88
C ILE A 54 96.27 -10.93 55.26
N THR A 55 97.35 -10.17 55.04
CA THR A 55 98.73 -10.60 55.39
C THR A 55 99.22 -10.16 56.78
N LYS A 56 98.33 -9.81 57.72
CA LYS A 56 98.71 -9.45 59.11
C LYS A 56 98.11 -10.33 60.20
N LEU A 57 97.71 -11.56 59.87
CA LEU A 57 97.29 -12.57 60.85
C LEU A 57 98.09 -13.86 60.69
N ASP A 58 99.42 -13.74 60.72
CA ASP A 58 100.33 -14.88 60.86
C ASP A 58 100.85 -14.92 62.31
N GLN A 59 99.93 -15.12 63.24
CA GLN A 59 100.22 -15.58 64.60
C GLN A 59 99.63 -16.98 64.78
N PRO A 60 100.46 -18.03 64.96
CA PRO A 60 100.01 -19.38 65.23
C PRO A 60 99.57 -19.50 66.70
N GLY A 61 98.46 -18.84 67.03
CA GLY A 61 97.86 -18.86 68.36
C GLY A 61 96.42 -19.33 68.26
N LYS A 62 96.19 -20.63 68.55
CA LYS A 62 94.91 -21.26 68.92
C LYS A 62 93.65 -20.45 68.51
N VAL A 63 93.42 -20.29 67.21
CA VAL A 63 92.09 -19.91 66.72
C VAL A 63 91.20 -21.10 67.03
N GLY A 64 90.35 -20.92 68.05
CA GLY A 64 89.54 -21.97 68.64
C GLY A 64 88.76 -22.71 67.57
N VAL A 65 88.68 -24.05 67.70
CA VAL A 65 87.83 -24.94 66.91
C VAL A 65 86.41 -24.36 66.73
N GLU A 66 85.96 -23.56 67.70
CA GLU A 66 84.70 -22.80 67.71
C GLU A 66 84.55 -21.79 66.55
N GLU A 67 85.60 -21.07 66.14
CA GLU A 67 85.49 -20.06 65.07
C GLU A 67 85.33 -20.71 63.68
N LYS A 68 86.05 -21.82 63.44
CA LYS A 68 85.87 -22.64 62.23
C LYS A 68 84.48 -23.28 62.19
N GLN A 69 83.99 -23.80 63.32
CA GLN A 69 82.64 -24.35 63.41
C GLN A 69 81.56 -23.28 63.16
N SER A 70 81.77 -22.05 63.63
CA SER A 70 80.91 -20.89 63.36
C SER A 70 80.82 -20.56 61.86
N TRP A 71 81.95 -20.53 61.15
CA TRP A 71 81.98 -20.29 59.70
C TRP A 71 81.31 -21.40 58.90
N VAL A 72 81.53 -22.67 59.26
CA VAL A 72 80.87 -23.82 58.63
C VAL A 72 79.34 -23.72 58.83
N ALA A 73 78.88 -23.36 60.03
CA ALA A 73 77.46 -23.14 60.29
C ALA A 73 76.89 -21.95 59.51
N LYS A 74 77.68 -20.89 59.27
CA LYS A 74 77.28 -19.74 58.45
C LYS A 74 77.16 -20.10 56.96
N VAL A 75 78.13 -20.83 56.41
CA VAL A 75 78.09 -21.32 55.02
C VAL A 75 76.90 -22.26 54.81
N ARG A 76 76.62 -23.15 55.77
CA ARG A 76 75.44 -24.03 55.71
C ARG A 76 74.13 -23.23 55.65
N ARG A 77 73.98 -22.22 56.51
CA ARG A 77 72.80 -21.32 56.51
C ARG A 77 72.67 -20.55 55.19
N LEU A 78 73.79 -20.06 54.64
CA LEU A 78 73.78 -19.39 53.33
C LEU A 78 73.37 -20.35 52.19
N GLY A 79 73.83 -21.60 52.21
CA GLY A 79 73.40 -22.62 51.27
C GLY A 79 71.89 -22.88 51.32
N GLN A 80 71.34 -23.05 52.53
CA GLN A 80 69.90 -23.20 52.74
C GLN A 80 69.11 -21.99 52.19
N ASN A 81 69.58 -20.77 52.45
CA ASN A 81 68.94 -19.56 51.92
C ASN A 81 68.97 -19.52 50.37
N ILE A 82 70.06 -19.98 49.74
CA ILE A 82 70.15 -20.05 48.27
C ILE A 82 69.14 -21.05 47.71
N ASP A 83 69.02 -22.22 48.33
CA ASP A 83 68.06 -23.25 47.93
C ASP A 83 66.61 -22.75 48.10
N GLU A 84 66.30 -22.08 49.21
CA GLU A 84 64.99 -21.45 49.44
C GLU A 84 64.66 -20.39 48.37
N LEU A 85 65.62 -19.52 48.06
CA LEU A 85 65.48 -18.51 47.00
C LEU A 85 65.30 -19.17 45.62
N HIS A 86 65.99 -20.29 45.36
CA HIS A 86 65.83 -21.03 44.11
C HIS A 86 64.44 -21.65 43.99
N ILE A 87 63.93 -22.28 45.05
CA ILE A 87 62.57 -22.83 45.11
C ILE A 87 61.54 -21.71 44.93
N ALA A 88 61.69 -20.58 45.60
CA ALA A 88 60.81 -19.42 45.45
C ALA A 88 60.81 -18.90 43.99
N ARG A 89 61.98 -18.81 43.37
CA ARG A 89 62.11 -18.41 41.95
C ARG A 89 61.41 -19.39 41.01
N LEU A 90 61.58 -20.69 41.21
CA LEU A 90 60.90 -21.72 40.41
C LEU A 90 59.37 -21.66 40.58
N THR A 91 58.91 -21.43 41.80
CA THR A 91 57.48 -21.29 42.12
C THR A 91 56.88 -20.07 41.45
N MET A 92 57.55 -18.91 41.54
CA MET A 92 57.13 -17.70 40.83
C MET A 92 57.14 -17.88 39.30
N ALA A 93 58.14 -18.58 38.75
CA ALA A 93 58.20 -18.85 37.32
C ALA A 93 56.99 -19.69 36.83
N LYS A 94 56.56 -20.68 37.62
CA LYS A 94 55.35 -21.46 37.33
C LYS A 94 54.09 -20.59 37.37
N GLN A 95 53.95 -19.75 38.40
CA GLN A 95 52.82 -18.82 38.53
C GLN A 95 52.75 -17.84 37.34
N ILE A 96 53.91 -17.34 36.88
CA ILE A 96 53.97 -16.47 35.69
C ILE A 96 53.46 -17.20 34.45
N GLU A 97 53.84 -18.46 34.23
CA GLU A 97 53.35 -19.24 33.08
C GLU A 97 51.85 -19.54 33.17
N GLU A 98 51.33 -19.83 34.36
CA GLU A 98 49.88 -20.00 34.57
C GLU A 98 49.12 -18.70 34.28
N LEU A 99 49.59 -17.56 34.77
CA LEU A 99 49.00 -16.25 34.49
C LEU A 99 49.03 -15.90 33.00
N LYS A 100 50.11 -16.24 32.29
CA LYS A 100 50.18 -16.04 30.83
C LYS A 100 49.13 -16.87 30.09
N LYS A 101 48.95 -18.13 30.47
CA LYS A 101 47.93 -19.00 29.87
C LYS A 101 46.52 -18.46 30.13
N GLU A 102 46.26 -18.02 31.36
CA GLU A 102 44.98 -17.40 31.73
C GLU A 102 44.74 -16.11 30.93
N HIS A 103 45.76 -15.27 30.78
CA HIS A 103 45.67 -14.04 29.99
C HIS A 103 45.37 -14.35 28.52
N LEU A 104 46.08 -15.31 27.91
CA LEU A 104 45.85 -15.71 26.53
C LEU A 104 44.42 -16.24 26.33
N ASN A 105 43.90 -17.00 27.29
CA ASN A 105 42.52 -17.48 27.24
C ASN A 105 41.52 -16.33 27.31
N LYS A 106 41.75 -15.34 28.19
CA LYS A 106 40.93 -14.13 28.27
C LYS A 106 40.98 -13.34 26.96
N ASP A 107 42.15 -13.16 26.36
CA ASP A 107 42.30 -12.47 25.07
C ASP A 107 41.49 -13.16 23.97
N ASN A 108 41.55 -14.49 23.90
CA ASN A 108 40.75 -15.26 22.94
C ASN A 108 39.24 -15.04 23.15
N THR A 109 38.77 -15.05 24.41
CA THR A 109 37.34 -14.78 24.69
C THR A 109 36.92 -13.35 24.36
N ILE A 110 37.83 -12.38 24.47
CA ILE A 110 37.58 -10.99 24.08
C ILE A 110 37.43 -10.91 22.56
N VAL A 111 38.33 -11.54 21.81
CA VAL A 111 38.26 -11.58 20.34
C VAL A 111 36.95 -12.21 19.86
N GLU A 112 36.53 -13.32 20.47
CA GLU A 112 35.24 -13.96 20.15
C GLU A 112 34.05 -13.02 20.40
N ARG A 113 34.06 -12.30 21.54
CA ARG A 113 33.03 -11.30 21.84
C ARG A 113 33.05 -10.16 20.82
N ASP A 114 34.20 -9.63 20.45
CA ASP A 114 34.32 -8.55 19.47
C ASP A 114 33.76 -8.96 18.11
N LEU A 115 34.01 -10.21 17.67
CA LEU A 115 33.41 -10.75 16.45
C LEU A 115 31.88 -10.82 16.53
N THR A 116 31.32 -11.22 17.69
CA THR A 116 29.86 -11.21 17.87
C THR A 116 29.29 -9.80 17.83
N ILE A 117 29.97 -8.83 18.45
CA ILE A 117 29.57 -7.42 18.46
C ILE A 117 29.56 -6.85 17.04
N LEU A 118 30.60 -7.13 16.25
CA LEU A 118 30.66 -6.74 14.84
C LEU A 118 29.49 -7.33 14.04
N SER A 119 29.18 -8.61 14.25
CA SER A 119 28.04 -9.25 13.59
C SER A 119 26.69 -8.60 13.94
N PHE A 120 26.52 -8.14 15.19
CA PHE A 120 25.33 -7.41 15.62
C PHE A 120 25.29 -6.01 15.03
N LYS A 121 26.43 -5.31 14.99
CA LYS A 121 26.54 -3.99 14.38
C LYS A 121 26.14 -4.01 12.90
N ASP A 122 26.55 -5.04 12.16
CA ASP A 122 26.15 -5.23 10.77
C ASP A 122 24.64 -5.48 10.62
N LYS A 123 24.05 -6.30 11.51
CA LYS A 123 22.60 -6.54 11.51
C LYS A 123 21.81 -5.26 11.82
N ILE A 124 22.29 -4.45 12.76
CA ILE A 124 21.69 -3.14 13.09
C ILE A 124 21.76 -2.23 11.85
N SER A 125 22.93 -2.12 11.22
CA SER A 125 23.11 -1.28 10.03
C SER A 125 22.18 -1.68 8.87
N ARG A 126 21.95 -2.99 8.66
CA ARG A 126 20.96 -3.47 7.66
C ARG A 126 19.54 -3.04 8.03
N ARG A 127 19.14 -3.19 9.29
CA ARG A 127 17.81 -2.77 9.76
C ARG A 127 17.61 -1.26 9.64
N ASP A 128 18.63 -0.46 9.94
CA ASP A 128 18.54 1.01 9.80
C ASP A 128 18.31 1.42 8.35
N LYS A 129 18.98 0.75 7.40
CA LYS A 129 18.72 0.95 5.97
C LYS A 129 17.28 0.58 5.60
N ASP A 130 16.77 -0.54 6.09
CA ASP A 130 15.38 -0.96 5.83
C ASP A 130 14.37 0.03 6.40
N ILE A 131 14.60 0.52 7.63
CA ILE A 131 13.77 1.54 8.28
C ILE A 131 13.75 2.81 7.43
N PHE A 132 14.90 3.27 6.96
CA PHE A 132 14.99 4.47 6.12
C PHE A 132 14.20 4.30 4.81
N HIS A 133 14.31 3.14 4.15
CA HIS A 133 13.52 2.85 2.95
C HIS A 133 12.01 2.81 3.24
N GLN A 134 11.60 2.22 4.37
CA GLN A 134 10.20 2.18 4.77
C GLN A 134 9.65 3.57 5.07
N GLN A 135 10.42 4.41 5.76
CA GLN A 135 10.05 5.82 6.02
C GLN A 135 9.86 6.59 4.70
N GLY A 136 10.75 6.42 3.72
CA GLY A 136 10.59 7.02 2.39
C GLY A 136 9.29 6.58 1.70
N ARG A 137 8.92 5.30 1.79
CA ARG A 137 7.65 4.80 1.24
C ARG A 137 6.42 5.35 1.96
N ILE A 138 6.51 5.57 3.28
CA ILE A 138 5.42 6.18 4.06
C ILE A 138 5.20 7.62 3.61
N ILE A 139 6.27 8.42 3.52
CA ILE A 139 6.20 9.83 3.07
C ILE A 139 5.58 9.92 1.66
N GLN A 140 5.99 9.06 0.73
CA GLN A 140 5.40 9.03 -0.61
C GLN A 140 3.91 8.70 -0.60
N ARG A 141 3.45 7.81 0.29
CA ARG A 141 2.03 7.51 0.43
C ARG A 141 1.27 8.69 1.03
N ASP A 142 1.82 9.36 2.03
CA ASP A 142 1.18 10.51 2.67
C ASP A 142 1.00 11.67 1.69
N LEU A 143 1.98 11.90 0.81
CA LEU A 143 1.84 12.86 -0.29
C LEU A 143 0.67 12.51 -1.21
N LYS A 144 0.57 11.26 -1.67
CA LYS A 144 -0.55 10.80 -2.51
C LYS A 144 -1.91 10.89 -1.80
N VAL A 145 -1.95 10.56 -0.50
CA VAL A 145 -3.16 10.70 0.30
C VAL A 145 -3.61 12.16 0.35
N ASN A 146 -2.67 13.10 0.47
CA ASN A 146 -2.98 14.52 0.45
C ASN A 146 -3.45 15.00 -0.94
N GLU A 147 -2.84 14.52 -2.03
CA GLU A 147 -3.31 14.77 -3.39
C GLU A 147 -4.76 14.31 -3.59
N TYR A 148 -5.08 13.06 -3.21
CA TYR A 148 -6.45 12.54 -3.31
C TYR A 148 -7.44 13.28 -2.42
N LYS A 149 -7.02 13.76 -1.25
CA LYS A 149 -7.88 14.58 -0.39
C LYS A 149 -8.26 15.90 -1.09
N GLN A 150 -7.31 16.53 -1.78
CA GLN A 150 -7.60 17.75 -2.55
C GLN A 150 -8.54 17.45 -3.73
N GLU A 151 -8.28 16.39 -4.49
CA GLU A 151 -9.14 16.00 -5.60
C GLU A 151 -10.59 15.70 -5.15
N ILE A 152 -10.76 15.06 -3.99
CA ILE A 152 -12.09 14.82 -3.41
C ILE A 152 -12.81 16.14 -3.08
N LEU A 153 -12.10 17.15 -2.58
CA LEU A 153 -12.68 18.46 -2.28
C LEU A 153 -13.11 19.17 -3.56
N ASP A 154 -12.24 19.20 -4.57
CA ASP A 154 -12.53 19.80 -5.88
C ASP A 154 -13.74 19.13 -6.55
N LEU A 155 -13.81 17.79 -6.51
CA LEU A 155 -14.94 17.05 -7.09
C LEU A 155 -16.24 17.30 -6.34
N LYS A 156 -16.19 17.43 -5.01
CA LYS A 156 -17.37 17.80 -4.20
C LYS A 156 -17.87 19.19 -4.55
N GLU A 157 -16.97 20.15 -4.73
CA GLU A 157 -17.32 21.51 -5.14
C GLU A 157 -17.96 21.51 -6.53
N ARG A 158 -17.33 20.86 -7.51
CA ARG A 158 -17.88 20.74 -8.89
C ARG A 158 -19.25 20.07 -8.90
N ASN A 159 -19.43 19.00 -8.12
CA ASN A 159 -20.73 18.32 -8.02
C ASN A 159 -21.79 19.24 -7.41
N HIS A 160 -21.43 20.03 -6.39
CA HIS A 160 -22.34 21.01 -5.81
C HIS A 160 -22.77 22.08 -6.83
N LEU A 161 -21.83 22.60 -7.63
CA LEU A 161 -22.14 23.55 -8.70
C LEU A 161 -23.06 22.93 -9.77
N LEU A 162 -22.77 21.71 -10.23
CA LEU A 162 -23.62 21.00 -11.20
C LEU A 162 -25.03 20.72 -10.65
N MET A 163 -25.15 20.46 -9.35
CA MET A 163 -26.44 20.30 -8.69
C MET A 163 -27.25 21.61 -8.68
N LEU A 164 -26.59 22.75 -8.46
CA LEU A 164 -27.21 24.07 -8.55
C LEU A 164 -27.66 24.36 -9.99
N ASP A 165 -26.80 24.14 -10.98
CA ASP A 165 -27.12 24.35 -12.40
C ASP A 165 -28.31 23.49 -12.85
N ASN A 166 -28.30 22.19 -12.49
CA ASN A 166 -29.42 21.29 -12.78
C ASN A 166 -30.73 21.76 -12.14
N ARG A 167 -30.65 22.27 -10.91
CA ARG A 167 -31.82 22.84 -10.23
C ARG A 167 -32.35 24.06 -11.00
N THR A 168 -31.48 24.98 -11.41
CA THR A 168 -31.86 26.16 -12.19
C THR A 168 -32.46 25.77 -13.54
N LEU A 169 -31.87 24.79 -14.24
CA LEU A 169 -32.41 24.28 -15.50
C LEU A 169 -33.79 23.65 -15.33
N ASN A 170 -34.01 22.88 -14.26
CA ASN A 170 -35.32 22.30 -13.95
C ASN A 170 -36.36 23.39 -13.63
N GLU A 171 -35.97 24.44 -12.90
CA GLU A 171 -36.84 25.59 -12.60
C GLU A 171 -37.19 26.36 -13.88
N LEU A 172 -36.24 26.54 -14.81
CA LEU A 172 -36.50 27.15 -16.12
C LEU A 172 -37.41 26.26 -16.99
N ALA A 173 -37.14 24.96 -17.05
CA ALA A 173 -37.95 24.01 -17.80
C ALA A 173 -39.40 23.94 -17.29
N ALA A 174 -39.60 24.05 -15.97
CA ALA A 174 -40.93 24.09 -15.36
C ALA A 174 -41.74 25.35 -15.73
N ARG A 175 -41.06 26.46 -16.08
CA ARG A 175 -41.71 27.70 -16.55
C ARG A 175 -42.11 27.66 -18.02
N VAL A 176 -41.50 26.76 -18.81
CA VAL A 176 -41.88 26.55 -20.20
C VAL A 176 -43.16 25.72 -20.22
N VAL A 177 -44.23 26.28 -20.79
CA VAL A 177 -45.47 25.53 -21.03
C VAL A 177 -45.10 24.26 -21.81
N PRO A 178 -45.44 23.05 -21.34
CA PRO A 178 -45.10 21.84 -22.04
C PRO A 178 -45.79 21.87 -23.40
N VAL A 179 -45.04 22.22 -24.44
CA VAL A 179 -45.42 21.95 -25.82
C VAL A 179 -45.65 20.43 -25.85
N PRO A 180 -46.83 19.95 -26.25
CA PRO A 180 -47.09 18.52 -26.36
C PRO A 180 -46.00 17.93 -27.25
N GLN A 181 -45.04 17.23 -26.65
CA GLN A 181 -44.02 16.58 -27.45
C GLN A 181 -44.75 15.51 -28.26
N PRO A 182 -44.60 15.49 -29.60
CA PRO A 182 -45.05 14.33 -30.35
C PRO A 182 -44.38 13.12 -29.70
N ARG A 183 -45.18 12.11 -29.33
CA ARG A 183 -44.68 10.89 -28.69
C ARG A 183 -43.54 10.38 -29.57
N LYS A 184 -42.30 10.44 -29.09
CA LYS A 184 -41.17 9.83 -29.79
C LYS A 184 -41.48 8.33 -29.87
N PRO A 185 -41.63 7.74 -31.06
CA PRO A 185 -41.78 6.30 -31.17
C PRO A 185 -40.52 5.66 -30.58
N THR A 186 -40.64 4.94 -29.46
CA THR A 186 -39.58 4.14 -28.84
C THR A 186 -39.35 2.86 -29.65
N TYR A 187 -39.24 2.98 -30.97
CA TYR A 187 -39.27 1.86 -31.88
C TYR A 187 -38.01 1.82 -32.74
N VAL A 188 -36.97 1.19 -32.18
CA VAL A 188 -35.86 0.67 -33.00
C VAL A 188 -35.87 -0.85 -32.82
N PRO A 189 -36.49 -1.61 -33.74
CA PRO A 189 -36.45 -3.06 -33.67
C PRO A 189 -34.99 -3.52 -33.73
N TYR A 190 -34.65 -4.50 -32.92
CA TYR A 190 -33.32 -5.09 -32.92
C TYR A 190 -32.98 -5.57 -34.35
N PRO A 191 -31.83 -5.21 -34.93
CA PRO A 191 -31.56 -5.36 -36.36
C PRO A 191 -31.48 -6.82 -36.83
N ASN A 192 -31.44 -7.79 -35.91
CA ASN A 192 -31.36 -9.20 -36.25
C ASN A 192 -32.76 -9.88 -36.29
N PRO A 193 -33.25 -10.27 -37.49
CA PRO A 193 -34.57 -10.90 -37.65
C PRO A 193 -34.66 -12.29 -37.01
N ALA A 194 -33.55 -13.01 -36.85
CA ALA A 194 -33.54 -14.33 -36.21
C ALA A 194 -33.78 -14.26 -34.69
N ILE A 195 -33.48 -13.11 -34.09
CA ILE A 195 -33.76 -12.83 -32.68
C ILE A 195 -35.18 -12.25 -32.55
N ARG A 196 -35.53 -11.28 -33.41
CA ARG A 196 -36.85 -10.62 -33.40
C ARG A 196 -38.03 -11.58 -33.58
N ASN A 197 -37.87 -12.59 -34.43
CA ASN A 197 -38.97 -13.49 -34.80
C ASN A 197 -39.15 -14.67 -33.85
N ARG A 198 -38.36 -14.78 -32.78
CA ARG A 198 -38.56 -15.86 -31.80
C ARG A 198 -39.80 -15.57 -30.96
N SER A 199 -40.59 -16.61 -30.68
CA SER A 199 -41.77 -16.51 -29.82
C SER A 199 -41.44 -16.13 -28.37
N ASP A 200 -40.18 -16.29 -27.96
CA ASP A 200 -39.67 -16.01 -26.61
C ASP A 200 -38.88 -14.68 -26.52
N TYR A 201 -38.69 -13.97 -27.63
CA TYR A 201 -37.93 -12.72 -27.64
C TYR A 201 -38.66 -11.60 -26.91
N ARG A 202 -38.05 -11.11 -25.83
CA ARG A 202 -38.57 -10.01 -24.99
C ARG A 202 -37.81 -8.73 -25.32
N HIS A 203 -38.47 -7.76 -25.94
CA HIS A 203 -37.87 -6.44 -26.14
C HIS A 203 -37.51 -5.82 -24.79
N ARG A 204 -36.40 -5.07 -24.71
CA ARG A 204 -35.98 -4.41 -23.47
C ARG A 204 -37.06 -3.48 -22.94
N ASP A 205 -37.80 -2.85 -23.85
CA ASP A 205 -38.88 -1.90 -23.57
C ASP A 205 -40.28 -2.52 -23.64
N ALA A 206 -40.40 -3.85 -23.83
CA ALA A 206 -41.69 -4.53 -23.73
C ALA A 206 -42.19 -4.46 -22.27
N PRO A 207 -43.46 -4.10 -22.02
CA PRO A 207 -44.01 -4.05 -20.67
C PRO A 207 -43.84 -5.39 -19.95
N ARG A 208 -43.11 -5.40 -18.83
CA ARG A 208 -42.86 -6.61 -18.05
C ARG A 208 -43.96 -6.81 -17.00
N ARG A 209 -44.45 -8.04 -16.86
CA ARG A 209 -45.12 -8.48 -15.63
C ARG A 209 -44.03 -8.77 -14.59
N ASP A 210 -43.68 -7.77 -13.79
CA ASP A 210 -42.87 -7.95 -12.57
C ASP A 210 -43.44 -7.05 -11.46
N ASP A 211 -43.51 -7.57 -10.23
CA ASP A 211 -44.18 -6.96 -9.06
C ASP A 211 -43.55 -5.66 -8.53
N ARG A 212 -42.48 -5.16 -9.16
CA ARG A 212 -41.75 -3.95 -8.70
C ARG A 212 -42.12 -2.66 -9.45
N PHE A 213 -43.00 -2.71 -10.44
CA PHE A 213 -43.41 -1.54 -11.22
C PHE A 213 -44.70 -0.89 -10.66
N LYS A 214 -44.63 -0.31 -9.45
CA LYS A 214 -45.77 0.38 -8.80
C LYS A 214 -46.17 1.72 -9.45
N THR A 215 -45.39 2.28 -10.38
CA THR A 215 -45.83 3.39 -11.25
C THR A 215 -45.89 3.00 -12.73
N GLY A 216 -45.69 1.71 -13.03
CA GLY A 216 -45.89 1.10 -14.33
C GLY A 216 -47.37 0.78 -14.56
N ARG A 217 -48.11 1.70 -15.17
CA ARG A 217 -49.34 1.32 -15.84
C ARG A 217 -48.96 0.55 -17.11
N ALA A 218 -48.89 -0.77 -17.00
CA ALA A 218 -49.38 -1.60 -18.10
C ALA A 218 -50.80 -1.07 -18.41
N ALA A 219 -51.10 -0.81 -19.69
CA ALA A 219 -52.48 -0.52 -20.07
C ALA A 219 -53.35 -1.61 -19.43
N PRO A 220 -54.43 -1.26 -18.72
CA PRO A 220 -55.32 -2.26 -18.18
C PRO A 220 -55.70 -3.21 -19.31
N PRO A 221 -55.85 -4.53 -19.05
CA PRO A 221 -56.32 -5.45 -20.07
C PRO A 221 -57.56 -4.83 -20.74
N PRO A 222 -57.67 -4.91 -22.08
CA PRO A 222 -58.67 -4.16 -22.83
C PRO A 222 -60.04 -4.28 -22.15
N ARG A 223 -60.63 -3.16 -21.71
CA ARG A 223 -62.02 -3.17 -21.19
C ARG A 223 -62.98 -3.71 -22.24
N ASP A 224 -62.61 -3.58 -23.51
CA ASP A 224 -63.28 -4.20 -24.65
C ASP A 224 -62.24 -4.58 -25.73
N PRO A 225 -61.88 -5.88 -25.86
CA PRO A 225 -60.92 -6.34 -26.88
C PRO A 225 -61.41 -6.12 -28.31
N ARG A 226 -62.69 -5.77 -28.51
CA ARG A 226 -63.24 -5.45 -29.84
C ARG A 226 -62.74 -4.12 -30.39
N LYS A 227 -62.14 -3.25 -29.55
CA LYS A 227 -61.70 -1.90 -29.94
C LYS A 227 -60.21 -1.80 -30.27
N CYS A 228 -59.42 -2.81 -29.90
CA CYS A 228 -58.01 -2.93 -30.29
C CYS A 228 -57.88 -3.80 -31.55
N THR A 229 -57.01 -3.40 -32.47
CA THR A 229 -56.61 -4.22 -33.61
C THR A 229 -55.77 -5.36 -33.05
N ALA A 230 -56.29 -6.59 -33.08
CA ALA A 230 -55.52 -7.72 -32.57
C ALA A 230 -54.18 -7.79 -33.31
N PRO A 231 -53.03 -7.93 -32.61
CA PRO A 231 -51.70 -7.92 -33.21
C PRO A 231 -51.57 -8.86 -34.41
N GLY A 232 -52.19 -10.04 -34.31
CA GLY A 232 -52.18 -11.03 -35.38
C GLY A 232 -52.79 -10.56 -36.71
N GLN A 233 -53.64 -9.52 -36.70
CA GLN A 233 -54.25 -8.95 -37.91
C GLN A 233 -53.27 -8.21 -38.79
N TYR A 234 -52.21 -7.62 -38.22
CA TYR A 234 -51.14 -6.99 -38.98
C TYR A 234 -49.81 -7.74 -38.88
N GLY A 235 -49.86 -8.99 -38.41
CA GLY A 235 -48.71 -9.90 -38.34
C GLY A 235 -47.85 -9.79 -37.07
N SER A 236 -48.27 -8.97 -36.11
CA SER A 236 -47.58 -8.83 -34.83
C SER A 236 -48.10 -9.81 -33.77
N ASN A 237 -47.45 -9.88 -32.61
CA ASN A 237 -47.87 -10.69 -31.47
C ASN A 237 -48.24 -9.80 -30.26
N ALA A 238 -48.84 -10.40 -29.22
CA ALA A 238 -49.28 -9.68 -28.02
C ALA A 238 -48.14 -8.96 -27.26
N TYR A 239 -46.88 -9.31 -27.54
CA TYR A 239 -45.71 -8.70 -26.92
C TYR A 239 -45.15 -7.52 -27.73
N TRP A 240 -45.70 -7.27 -28.93
CA TRP A 240 -45.20 -6.31 -29.92
C TRP A 240 -46.35 -5.51 -30.57
N ASP A 241 -47.34 -5.08 -29.77
CA ASP A 241 -48.52 -4.36 -30.28
C ASP A 241 -48.30 -2.84 -30.39
N LEU A 242 -48.68 -2.25 -31.53
CA LEU A 242 -48.77 -0.79 -31.73
C LEU A 242 -49.99 -0.16 -31.06
N GLY A 243 -50.92 -0.96 -30.51
CA GLY A 243 -52.10 -0.46 -29.79
C GLY A 243 -53.08 0.29 -30.70
N LEU A 244 -53.23 -0.20 -31.93
CA LEU A 244 -54.04 0.45 -32.98
C LEU A 244 -55.52 0.26 -32.72
N CYS A 245 -56.34 1.29 -32.87
CA CYS A 245 -57.79 1.13 -32.73
C CYS A 245 -58.37 0.34 -33.92
N LYS A 246 -59.03 -0.79 -33.62
CA LYS A 246 -59.69 -1.62 -34.65
C LYS A 246 -60.70 -0.81 -35.44
N MET A 247 -61.55 -0.05 -34.75
CA MET A 247 -62.57 0.75 -35.42
C MET A 247 -61.95 1.79 -36.35
N HIS A 248 -60.79 2.35 -36.00
CA HIS A 248 -60.10 3.33 -36.81
C HIS A 248 -59.46 2.70 -38.06
N PHE A 249 -58.71 1.62 -37.89
CA PHE A 249 -57.90 1.02 -38.97
C PHE A 249 -58.58 -0.12 -39.74
N MET A 250 -59.61 -0.76 -39.19
CA MET A 250 -60.22 -1.99 -39.74
C MET A 250 -61.72 -1.86 -40.05
N ASP A 251 -62.41 -0.90 -39.45
CA ASP A 251 -63.83 -0.66 -39.71
C ASP A 251 -64.04 0.66 -40.47
N ARG A 252 -65.11 0.74 -41.29
CA ARG A 252 -65.45 1.98 -42.02
C ARG A 252 -66.04 3.07 -41.14
N ALA A 253 -66.56 2.71 -39.97
CA ALA A 253 -67.16 3.66 -39.03
C ALA A 253 -66.10 4.54 -38.34
N GLN A 254 -66.47 5.76 -37.96
CA GLN A 254 -65.65 6.54 -37.04
C GLN A 254 -65.71 5.91 -35.64
N CYS A 255 -64.60 5.97 -34.91
CA CYS A 255 -64.58 5.50 -33.54
C CYS A 255 -65.47 6.40 -32.68
N PRO A 256 -66.48 5.89 -31.96
CA PRO A 256 -67.42 6.70 -31.19
C PRO A 256 -66.75 7.41 -30.01
N ARG A 257 -65.51 7.03 -29.67
CA ARG A 257 -64.70 7.68 -28.64
C ARG A 257 -63.78 8.77 -29.18
N GLY A 258 -63.64 8.95 -30.50
CA GLY A 258 -62.79 10.00 -31.08
C GLY A 258 -61.43 10.14 -30.38
N ASP A 259 -61.07 11.35 -29.99
CA ASP A 259 -59.80 11.66 -29.34
C ASP A 259 -59.67 11.13 -27.90
N VAL A 260 -60.79 10.74 -27.25
CA VAL A 260 -60.78 10.10 -25.92
C VAL A 260 -60.66 8.58 -26.00
N CYS A 261 -60.40 8.03 -27.19
CA CYS A 261 -60.09 6.62 -27.34
C CYS A 261 -58.72 6.29 -26.73
N GLU A 262 -58.68 5.23 -25.94
CA GLU A 262 -57.44 4.72 -25.34
C GLU A 262 -56.47 4.10 -26.37
N TRP A 263 -56.96 3.83 -27.58
CA TRP A 263 -56.22 3.21 -28.69
C TRP A 263 -55.83 4.25 -29.74
N SER A 264 -54.70 4.02 -30.42
CA SER A 264 -54.18 4.97 -31.40
C SER A 264 -55.15 5.15 -32.58
N HIS A 265 -55.41 6.42 -32.91
CA HIS A 265 -56.11 6.89 -34.11
C HIS A 265 -55.20 7.70 -35.04
N THR A 266 -53.91 7.83 -34.69
CA THR A 266 -52.98 8.60 -35.53
C THR A 266 -52.65 7.80 -36.77
N PRO A 267 -52.62 8.41 -37.96
CA PRO A 267 -52.13 7.73 -39.16
C PRO A 267 -50.74 7.12 -38.90
N LEU A 268 -50.52 5.92 -39.42
CA LEU A 268 -49.24 5.23 -39.23
C LEU A 268 -48.12 6.04 -39.87
N ASP A 269 -47.07 6.32 -39.09
CA ASP A 269 -45.90 7.02 -39.61
C ASP A 269 -45.03 6.10 -40.50
N GLY A 270 -44.02 6.66 -41.16
CA GLY A 270 -43.15 5.88 -42.06
C GLY A 270 -42.45 4.70 -41.38
N ASN A 271 -42.12 4.83 -40.09
CA ASN A 271 -41.45 3.79 -39.31
C ASN A 271 -42.42 2.69 -38.89
N GLU A 272 -43.61 3.06 -38.43
CA GLU A 272 -44.69 2.13 -38.08
C GLU A 272 -45.14 1.34 -39.30
N ARG A 273 -45.29 2.02 -40.46
CA ARG A 273 -45.59 1.35 -41.74
C ARG A 273 -44.46 0.42 -42.16
N GLY A 274 -43.20 0.86 -42.02
CA GLY A 274 -42.02 0.02 -42.28
C GLY A 274 -41.99 -1.21 -41.38
N TYR A 275 -42.32 -1.07 -40.10
CA TYR A 275 -42.45 -2.17 -39.17
C TYR A 275 -43.54 -3.14 -39.60
N VAL A 276 -44.76 -2.65 -39.85
CA VAL A 276 -45.86 -3.50 -40.28
C VAL A 276 -45.52 -4.22 -41.60
N TYR A 277 -44.86 -3.55 -42.55
CA TYR A 277 -44.41 -4.16 -43.79
C TYR A 277 -43.41 -5.31 -43.57
N MET A 278 -42.52 -5.19 -42.57
CA MET A 278 -41.56 -6.24 -42.19
C MET A 278 -42.21 -7.50 -41.60
N LEU A 279 -43.48 -7.43 -41.19
CA LEU A 279 -44.24 -8.58 -40.67
C LEU A 279 -44.75 -9.52 -41.79
N GLY A 280 -44.31 -9.28 -43.02
CA GLY A 280 -44.55 -10.15 -44.16
C GLY A 280 -45.93 -9.92 -44.77
N GLU A 281 -46.54 -10.99 -45.28
CA GLU A 281 -47.76 -10.89 -46.08
C GLU A 281 -48.94 -10.31 -45.29
N ARG A 282 -49.13 -10.73 -44.04
CA ARG A 282 -50.21 -10.21 -43.17
C ARG A 282 -50.07 -8.71 -42.91
N GLY A 283 -48.86 -8.23 -42.68
CA GLY A 283 -48.60 -6.81 -42.50
C GLY A 283 -48.90 -5.99 -43.76
N ARG A 284 -48.49 -6.48 -44.93
CA ARG A 284 -48.83 -5.84 -46.22
C ARG A 284 -50.34 -5.80 -46.49
N GLN A 285 -51.04 -6.89 -46.20
CA GLN A 285 -52.51 -6.95 -46.32
C GLN A 285 -53.18 -5.96 -45.38
N PHE A 286 -52.71 -5.86 -44.14
CA PHE A 286 -53.22 -4.89 -43.18
C PHE A 286 -53.01 -3.45 -43.65
N LEU A 287 -51.81 -3.07 -44.11
CA LEU A 287 -51.55 -1.71 -44.60
C LEU A 287 -52.46 -1.37 -45.78
N THR A 288 -52.62 -2.31 -46.72
CA THR A 288 -53.50 -2.11 -47.89
C THR A 288 -54.96 -1.89 -47.45
N LEU A 289 -55.42 -2.69 -46.49
CA LEU A 289 -56.78 -2.59 -45.96
C LEU A 289 -56.99 -1.29 -45.18
N SER A 290 -56.06 -0.96 -44.29
CA SER A 290 -56.16 0.21 -43.43
C SER A 290 -56.05 1.50 -44.22
N ASP A 291 -55.14 1.59 -45.19
CA ASP A 291 -55.03 2.74 -46.10
C ASP A 291 -56.34 2.96 -46.87
N ARG A 292 -56.94 1.88 -47.38
CA ARG A 292 -58.23 1.95 -48.09
C ARG A 292 -59.35 2.45 -47.18
N ILE A 293 -59.35 2.06 -45.91
CA ILE A 293 -60.35 2.48 -44.92
C ILE A 293 -60.15 3.94 -44.54
N LEU A 294 -58.92 4.35 -44.23
CA LEU A 294 -58.59 5.72 -43.86
C LEU A 294 -58.85 6.70 -45.01
N TYR A 295 -58.47 6.32 -46.24
CA TYR A 295 -58.77 7.11 -47.43
C TYR A 295 -60.27 7.35 -47.60
N LYS A 296 -61.10 6.32 -47.42
CA LYS A 296 -62.57 6.46 -47.49
C LYS A 296 -63.14 7.33 -46.38
N LYS A 297 -62.56 7.31 -45.17
CA LYS A 297 -63.00 8.16 -44.06
C LYS A 297 -62.66 9.61 -44.30
N ASN A 298 -61.48 9.90 -44.85
CA ASN A 298 -61.04 11.26 -45.16
C ASN A 298 -61.82 11.87 -46.34
N LEU A 299 -62.37 11.05 -47.25
CA LEU A 299 -63.27 11.51 -48.31
C LEU A 299 -64.72 11.77 -47.86
N ALA A 300 -65.12 11.26 -46.70
CA ALA A 300 -66.47 11.38 -46.16
C ALA A 300 -66.61 12.50 -45.10
N GLN A 301 -65.52 13.22 -44.83
CA GLN A 301 -65.47 14.43 -44.00
C GLN A 301 -65.50 15.66 -44.91
#